data_AF-A0A7J8IIS1-F1
#
_entry.id   AF-A0A7J8IIS1-F1
#
_cell.length_a   1.000
_cell.length_b   1.000
_cell.length_c   1.000
_cell.angle_alpha   90.00
_cell.angle_beta   90.00
_cell.angle_gamma   90.00
#
_symmetry.space_group_name_H-M   'P 1'
#
loop_
_entity.id
_entity.type
_entity.pdbx_description
1 polymer ?
#
loop_
_entity_poly.entity_id
_entity_poly.type
_entity_poly.pdbx_seq_one_letter_code
_entity_poly.pdbx_strand_id
1 'polypeptide(L)'
;MTATAALLPVLLLLLACGHSAHGAECFPACHPQNGFCEDDNVCRCQSGWQGPLCDQCVTFPGCVNGLCMEPWQCICDDGWDGNLCDIDIRACASTPCANSGTCMNLEKGHYECSCAPGFSGKDCRKTDGPCVVNGSPCQHGGTCVDDEGQASHASCLCPPGFSGNFCEIVANSCTPNPCENQGICTDIGGDFRCRCPAGFVDKTCSRAVTTCTADPCLNGGTCLQHTQGQAICFTILGVLTSLVVLGTMGIVFLNKCEAWVSNLRYHRGLRKKKNVLLQYHSGEDLAVSIVFPDKVDMATFSKEAGGEEI
;
A
#
# COMPACT_ATOMS: atom_id res chain seq x y z
N MET A 1 58.39 -54.11 -92.38
CA MET A 1 57.74 -53.03 -91.61
C MET A 1 56.68 -53.66 -90.71
N THR A 2 56.95 -53.81 -89.43
CA THR A 2 55.91 -53.85 -88.39
C THR A 2 56.44 -53.03 -87.22
N ALA A 3 55.75 -51.94 -86.92
CA ALA A 3 56.13 -50.87 -86.01
C ALA A 3 56.09 -51.27 -84.52
N THR A 4 56.36 -52.55 -84.19
CA THR A 4 56.15 -53.11 -82.85
C THR A 4 57.43 -53.33 -82.05
N ALA A 5 58.62 -53.30 -82.66
CA ALA A 5 59.88 -53.54 -81.95
C ALA A 5 60.54 -52.27 -81.36
N ALA A 6 60.17 -51.08 -81.83
CA ALA A 6 60.73 -49.80 -81.34
C ALA A 6 59.90 -49.15 -80.22
N LEU A 7 58.65 -49.61 -80.00
CA LEU A 7 57.78 -49.09 -78.94
C LEU A 7 57.95 -49.81 -77.61
N LEU A 8 58.52 -51.04 -77.60
CA LEU A 8 58.74 -51.80 -76.37
C LEU A 8 59.72 -51.13 -75.38
N PRO A 9 60.89 -50.60 -75.79
CA PRO A 9 61.78 -49.89 -74.87
C PRO A 9 61.23 -48.53 -74.43
N VAL A 10 60.44 -47.86 -75.29
CA VAL A 10 59.77 -46.58 -74.95
C VAL A 10 58.61 -46.80 -73.98
N LEU A 11 57.85 -47.88 -74.13
CA LEU A 11 56.78 -48.29 -73.21
C LEU A 11 57.34 -48.77 -71.86
N LEU A 12 58.49 -49.47 -71.85
CA LEU A 12 59.21 -49.84 -70.63
C LEU A 12 59.83 -48.64 -69.90
N LEU A 13 60.32 -47.62 -70.62
CA LEU A 13 60.78 -46.35 -70.02
C LEU A 13 59.63 -45.51 -69.45
N LEU A 14 58.45 -45.53 -70.09
CA LEU A 14 57.25 -44.86 -69.57
C LEU A 14 56.62 -45.61 -68.37
N LEU A 15 56.76 -46.93 -68.29
CA LEU A 15 56.34 -47.73 -67.12
C LEU A 15 57.33 -47.65 -65.95
N ALA A 16 58.61 -47.38 -66.21
CA ALA A 16 59.63 -47.15 -65.17
C ALA A 16 59.50 -45.77 -64.48
N CYS A 17 58.75 -44.83 -65.06
CA CYS A 17 58.43 -43.55 -64.43
C CYS A 17 57.10 -43.56 -63.64
N GLY A 18 56.42 -44.71 -63.55
CA GLY A 18 55.09 -44.85 -62.96
C GLY A 18 55.04 -45.51 -61.58
N HIS A 19 56.18 -45.79 -60.94
CA HIS A 19 56.20 -46.47 -59.64
C HIS A 19 57.15 -45.80 -58.65
N SER A 20 56.89 -44.53 -58.30
CA SER A 20 57.16 -44.08 -56.93
C SER A 20 55.94 -44.45 -56.08
N ALA A 21 55.83 -45.75 -55.76
CA ALA A 21 54.96 -46.26 -54.71
C ALA A 21 55.78 -46.50 -53.43
N HIS A 22 56.68 -45.56 -53.13
CA HIS A 22 57.15 -45.35 -51.77
C HIS A 22 56.48 -44.04 -51.36
N GLY A 23 55.46 -44.14 -50.51
CA GLY A 23 55.01 -42.95 -49.78
C GLY A 23 56.26 -42.33 -49.16
N ALA A 24 56.46 -41.03 -49.35
CA ALA A 24 57.68 -40.35 -48.95
C ALA A 24 58.10 -40.78 -47.53
N GLU A 25 59.27 -41.39 -47.39
CA GLU A 25 59.82 -41.71 -46.08
C GLU A 25 60.23 -40.39 -45.42
N CYS A 26 59.42 -39.88 -44.50
CA CYS A 26 59.74 -38.65 -43.76
C CYS A 26 60.96 -38.86 -42.87
N PHE A 27 61.88 -37.89 -42.88
CA PHE A 27 62.99 -37.83 -41.95
C PHE A 27 63.00 -36.48 -41.22
N PRO A 28 62.74 -36.43 -39.90
CA PRO A 28 62.43 -37.53 -38.98
C PRO A 28 61.06 -38.20 -39.23
N ALA A 29 60.89 -39.43 -38.75
CA ALA A 29 59.70 -40.24 -39.02
C ALA A 29 58.45 -39.69 -38.32
N CYS A 30 57.37 -39.50 -39.10
CA CYS A 30 56.03 -39.18 -38.59
C CYS A 30 55.43 -40.30 -37.75
N HIS A 31 54.54 -39.96 -36.82
CA HIS A 31 53.73 -40.94 -36.12
C HIS A 31 52.87 -41.74 -37.12
N PRO A 32 52.93 -43.09 -37.11
CA PRO A 32 52.40 -43.92 -38.19
C PRO A 32 50.87 -43.90 -38.33
N GLN A 33 50.16 -43.53 -37.26
CA GLN A 33 48.69 -43.45 -37.26
C GLN A 33 48.15 -42.03 -37.28
N ASN A 34 48.97 -41.04 -36.88
CA ASN A 34 48.48 -39.70 -36.55
C ASN A 34 49.01 -38.64 -37.51
N GLY A 35 49.91 -39.01 -38.42
CA GLY A 35 50.42 -38.11 -39.44
C GLY A 35 50.71 -38.84 -40.75
N PHE A 36 50.95 -38.07 -41.80
CA PHE A 36 51.42 -38.55 -43.09
C PHE A 36 52.51 -37.61 -43.60
N CYS A 37 53.41 -38.17 -44.43
CA CYS A 37 54.50 -37.41 -45.01
C CYS A 37 54.12 -36.85 -46.38
N GLU A 38 54.42 -35.57 -46.60
CA GLU A 38 54.37 -34.95 -47.93
C GLU A 38 55.77 -34.84 -48.56
N ASP A 39 55.80 -34.64 -49.87
CA ASP A 39 57.00 -34.67 -50.73
C ASP A 39 58.12 -33.69 -50.29
N ASP A 40 57.78 -32.65 -49.51
CA ASP A 40 58.72 -31.65 -48.96
C ASP A 40 59.36 -32.08 -47.62
N ASN A 41 59.27 -33.36 -47.21
CA ASN A 41 59.66 -33.86 -45.88
C ASN A 41 58.94 -33.18 -44.72
N VAL A 42 57.72 -32.70 -44.95
CA VAL A 42 56.88 -32.07 -43.93
C VAL A 42 55.90 -33.11 -43.40
N CYS A 43 55.94 -33.33 -42.09
CA CYS A 43 54.96 -34.15 -41.41
C CYS A 43 53.65 -33.37 -41.23
N ARG A 44 52.57 -33.84 -41.86
CA ARG A 44 51.22 -33.27 -41.65
C ARG A 44 50.42 -34.14 -40.71
N CYS A 45 49.83 -33.52 -39.70
CA CYS A 45 49.08 -34.21 -38.67
C CYS A 45 47.61 -34.37 -39.02
N GLN A 46 47.04 -35.50 -38.59
CA GLN A 46 45.60 -35.73 -38.60
C GLN A 46 44.91 -34.81 -37.58
N SER A 47 43.59 -34.66 -37.74
CA SER A 47 42.78 -33.82 -36.87
C SER A 47 42.95 -34.24 -35.40
N GLY A 48 43.29 -33.27 -34.55
CA GLY A 48 43.50 -33.51 -33.13
C GLY A 48 44.93 -33.88 -32.72
N TRP A 49 45.86 -33.92 -33.67
CA TRP A 49 47.30 -34.12 -33.43
C TRP A 49 48.11 -32.92 -33.91
N GLN A 50 49.25 -32.69 -33.26
CA GLN A 50 50.15 -31.57 -33.50
C GLN A 50 51.60 -31.96 -33.20
N GLY A 51 52.50 -30.98 -33.32
CA GLY A 51 53.92 -31.17 -33.15
C GLY A 51 54.62 -31.59 -34.44
N PRO A 52 55.96 -31.55 -34.49
CA PRO A 52 56.73 -31.82 -35.70
C PRO A 52 56.66 -33.29 -36.16
N LEU A 53 56.26 -34.21 -35.27
CA LEU A 53 56.14 -35.64 -35.55
C LEU A 53 54.70 -36.17 -35.45
N CYS A 54 53.72 -35.31 -35.15
CA CYS A 54 52.31 -35.70 -34.92
C CYS A 54 52.10 -36.70 -33.78
N ASP A 55 52.96 -36.64 -32.76
CA ASP A 55 52.94 -37.46 -31.56
C ASP A 55 52.31 -36.75 -30.35
N GLN A 56 51.95 -35.48 -30.49
CA GLN A 56 51.31 -34.69 -29.45
C GLN A 56 49.83 -34.48 -29.79
N CYS A 57 48.95 -34.73 -28.83
CA CYS A 57 47.53 -34.40 -28.99
C CYS A 57 47.30 -32.89 -28.93
N VAL A 58 46.21 -32.44 -29.55
CA VAL A 58 45.68 -31.09 -29.43
C VAL A 58 44.65 -31.10 -28.30
N THR A 59 44.80 -30.19 -27.34
CA THR A 59 43.83 -30.03 -26.24
C THR A 59 42.50 -29.47 -26.76
N PHE A 60 41.44 -29.57 -25.95
CA PHE A 60 40.17 -28.93 -26.27
C PHE A 60 40.37 -27.41 -26.48
N PRO A 61 39.77 -26.79 -27.51
CA PRO A 61 39.93 -25.36 -27.76
C PRO A 61 39.55 -24.52 -26.53
N GLY A 62 40.49 -23.72 -26.03
CA GLY A 62 40.30 -22.90 -24.82
C GLY A 62 40.77 -23.55 -23.52
N CYS A 63 41.38 -24.73 -23.57
CA CYS A 63 42.06 -25.34 -22.42
C CYS A 63 43.19 -24.42 -21.92
N VAL A 64 43.15 -24.04 -20.63
CA VAL A 64 44.08 -23.07 -20.05
C VAL A 64 45.19 -23.77 -19.25
N ASN A 65 44.83 -24.51 -18.20
CA ASN A 65 45.78 -25.19 -17.29
C ASN A 65 45.53 -26.70 -17.28
N GLY A 66 45.67 -27.31 -18.45
CA GLY A 66 45.44 -28.74 -18.59
C GLY A 66 46.14 -29.33 -19.80
N LEU A 67 46.20 -30.66 -19.79
CA LEU A 67 46.87 -31.48 -20.78
C LEU A 67 45.90 -32.48 -21.43
N CYS A 68 46.33 -33.12 -22.51
CA CYS A 68 45.56 -34.16 -23.18
C CYS A 68 46.34 -35.47 -23.19
N MET A 69 45.62 -36.59 -23.13
CA MET A 69 46.15 -37.93 -23.41
C MET A 69 45.62 -38.44 -24.75
N GLU A 70 44.37 -38.08 -25.07
CA GLU A 70 43.76 -38.22 -26.38
C GLU A 70 43.33 -36.85 -26.93
N PRO A 71 43.20 -36.71 -28.26
CA PRO A 71 42.76 -35.46 -28.87
C PRO A 71 41.47 -34.91 -28.27
N TRP A 72 41.39 -33.58 -28.17
CA TRP A 72 40.22 -32.82 -27.72
C TRP A 72 39.86 -33.01 -26.25
N GLN A 73 40.78 -33.53 -25.44
CA GLN A 73 40.66 -33.53 -23.98
C GLN A 73 41.29 -32.28 -23.37
N CYS A 74 40.85 -31.95 -22.14
CA CYS A 74 41.49 -30.97 -21.28
C CYS A 74 41.44 -31.55 -19.85
N ILE A 75 42.49 -32.27 -19.48
CA ILE A 75 42.67 -32.88 -18.16
C ILE A 75 43.40 -31.86 -17.31
N CYS A 76 42.76 -31.39 -16.24
CA CYS A 76 43.28 -30.28 -15.46
C CYS A 76 44.50 -30.66 -14.63
N ASP A 77 45.45 -29.73 -14.57
CA ASP A 77 46.60 -29.82 -13.69
C ASP A 77 46.17 -29.68 -12.23
N ASP A 78 47.00 -30.17 -11.30
CA ASP A 78 46.75 -30.07 -9.86
C ASP A 78 46.46 -28.62 -9.43
N GLY A 79 45.28 -28.39 -8.87
CA GLY A 79 44.84 -27.06 -8.46
C GLY A 79 43.90 -26.35 -9.44
N TRP A 80 43.54 -26.98 -10.56
CA TRP A 80 42.60 -26.44 -11.54
C TRP A 80 41.40 -27.36 -11.74
N ASP A 81 40.26 -26.78 -12.09
CA ASP A 81 38.99 -27.47 -12.32
C ASP A 81 38.22 -26.78 -13.47
N GLY A 82 37.08 -27.37 -13.85
CA GLY A 82 36.26 -26.95 -14.97
C GLY A 82 36.63 -27.65 -16.27
N ASN A 83 35.72 -27.63 -17.25
CA ASN A 83 35.91 -28.32 -18.53
C ASN A 83 37.07 -27.74 -19.37
N LEU A 84 37.49 -26.51 -19.07
CA LEU A 84 38.58 -25.78 -19.72
C LEU A 84 39.79 -25.56 -18.79
N CYS A 85 39.74 -26.09 -17.57
CA CYS A 85 40.78 -25.91 -16.54
C CYS A 85 41.11 -24.43 -16.26
N ASP A 86 40.06 -23.62 -16.25
CA ASP A 86 40.09 -22.17 -16.05
C ASP A 86 39.66 -21.76 -14.63
N ILE A 87 39.28 -22.72 -13.79
CA ILE A 87 38.87 -22.49 -12.40
C ILE A 87 40.02 -22.86 -11.46
N ASP A 88 40.60 -21.87 -10.77
CA ASP A 88 41.60 -22.12 -9.71
C ASP A 88 40.89 -22.58 -8.43
N ILE A 89 41.07 -23.84 -8.05
CA ILE A 89 40.44 -24.39 -6.82
C ILE A 89 41.10 -23.85 -5.55
N ARG A 90 42.30 -23.27 -5.66
CA ARG A 90 43.01 -22.61 -4.57
C ARG A 90 42.77 -21.11 -4.62
N ALA A 91 41.50 -20.71 -4.73
CA ALA A 91 41.08 -19.32 -4.81
C ALA A 91 41.74 -18.39 -3.76
N CYS A 92 42.00 -18.90 -2.55
CA CYS A 92 42.70 -18.17 -1.48
C CYS A 92 44.19 -17.90 -1.71
N ALA A 93 44.86 -18.60 -2.64
CA ALA A 93 46.27 -18.35 -2.98
C ALA A 93 46.47 -16.95 -3.55
N SER A 94 45.44 -16.36 -4.15
CA SER A 94 45.42 -14.98 -4.64
C SER A 94 45.22 -13.93 -3.53
N THR A 95 45.06 -14.35 -2.27
CA THR A 95 44.78 -13.47 -1.11
C THR A 95 43.59 -12.51 -1.34
N PRO A 96 42.39 -13.03 -1.67
CA PRO A 96 41.26 -12.18 -2.06
C PRO A 96 40.67 -11.35 -0.89
N CYS A 97 40.78 -11.86 0.35
CA CYS A 97 40.25 -11.20 1.55
C CYS A 97 41.14 -10.05 1.99
N ALA A 98 40.60 -8.83 2.02
CA ALA A 98 41.29 -7.64 2.48
C ALA A 98 41.22 -7.47 4.02
N ASN A 99 41.90 -6.44 4.54
CA ASN A 99 41.79 -5.98 5.94
C ASN A 99 41.97 -7.09 7.00
N SER A 100 42.98 -7.92 6.81
CA SER A 100 43.29 -9.06 7.71
C SER A 100 42.17 -10.09 7.82
N GLY A 101 41.28 -10.17 6.83
CA GLY A 101 40.30 -11.24 6.71
C GLY A 101 40.97 -12.61 6.48
N THR A 102 40.37 -13.66 7.03
CA THR A 102 40.84 -15.05 6.85
C THR A 102 40.09 -15.69 5.68
N CYS A 103 40.83 -16.23 4.71
CA CYS A 103 40.27 -16.86 3.52
C CYS A 103 40.11 -18.38 3.70
N MET A 104 38.98 -18.92 3.25
CA MET A 104 38.72 -20.35 3.17
C MET A 104 38.35 -20.74 1.74
N ASN A 105 39.06 -21.74 1.19
CA ASN A 105 38.71 -22.31 -0.11
C ASN A 105 37.43 -23.14 0.00
N LEU A 106 36.52 -22.97 -0.96
CA LEU A 106 35.31 -23.76 -1.12
C LEU A 106 35.42 -24.62 -2.41
N GLU A 107 34.43 -25.45 -2.67
CA GLU A 107 34.39 -26.28 -3.87
C GLU A 107 34.35 -25.44 -5.16
N LYS A 108 34.90 -25.98 -6.26
CA LYS A 108 34.88 -25.39 -7.61
C LYS A 108 35.45 -23.96 -7.68
N GLY A 109 36.54 -23.69 -6.96
CA GLY A 109 37.22 -22.39 -6.99
C GLY A 109 36.44 -21.24 -6.37
N HIS A 110 35.41 -21.54 -5.57
CA HIS A 110 34.80 -20.55 -4.71
C HIS A 110 35.66 -20.32 -3.46
N TYR A 111 35.44 -19.18 -2.81
CA TYR A 111 36.06 -18.87 -1.52
C TYR A 111 35.08 -18.10 -0.64
N GLU A 112 35.35 -18.15 0.66
CA GLU A 112 34.66 -17.37 1.67
C GLU A 112 35.69 -16.63 2.53
N CYS A 113 35.40 -15.36 2.83
CA CYS A 113 36.21 -14.55 3.71
C CYS A 113 35.53 -14.38 5.07
N SER A 114 36.23 -14.75 6.13
CA SER A 114 35.89 -14.36 7.50
C SER A 114 36.55 -13.02 7.81
N CYS A 115 35.75 -11.96 7.90
CA CYS A 115 36.25 -10.60 8.05
C CYS A 115 36.67 -10.29 9.50
N ALA A 116 37.72 -9.48 9.65
CA ALA A 116 38.11 -8.94 10.93
C ALA A 116 37.05 -7.97 11.47
N PRO A 117 36.97 -7.74 12.80
CA PRO A 117 36.02 -6.81 13.38
C PRO A 117 36.11 -5.41 12.75
N GLY A 118 34.97 -4.84 12.35
CA GLY A 118 34.89 -3.53 11.69
C GLY A 118 34.97 -3.58 10.16
N PHE A 119 34.94 -4.78 9.56
CA PHE A 119 34.90 -4.95 8.11
C PHE A 119 33.85 -5.99 7.69
N SER A 120 33.27 -5.78 6.51
CA SER A 120 32.26 -6.65 5.93
C SER A 120 32.36 -6.72 4.40
N GLY A 121 31.42 -7.45 3.79
CA GLY A 121 31.38 -7.74 2.37
C GLY A 121 32.17 -8.99 2.00
N LYS A 122 31.96 -9.48 0.76
CA LYS A 122 32.54 -10.73 0.26
C LYS A 122 34.07 -10.80 0.42
N ASP A 123 34.73 -9.66 0.19
CA ASP A 123 36.19 -9.57 0.18
C ASP A 123 36.72 -8.78 1.39
N CYS A 124 35.88 -8.51 2.40
CA CYS A 124 36.22 -7.71 3.59
C CYS A 124 36.75 -6.29 3.29
N ARG A 125 36.39 -5.72 2.14
CA ARG A 125 36.81 -4.38 1.71
C ARG A 125 35.89 -3.28 2.24
N LYS A 126 34.66 -3.61 2.61
CA LYS A 126 33.72 -2.63 3.17
C LYS A 126 34.10 -2.41 4.62
N THR A 127 34.34 -1.15 5.00
CA THR A 127 34.45 -0.78 6.42
C THR A 127 33.05 -0.72 7.00
N ASP A 128 32.87 -1.37 8.14
CA ASP A 128 31.61 -1.31 8.87
C ASP A 128 31.40 0.09 9.42
N GLY A 129 30.20 0.61 9.18
CA GLY A 129 29.83 1.92 9.69
C GLY A 129 29.40 1.87 11.17
N PRO A 130 29.12 3.05 11.74
CA PRO A 130 28.74 3.19 13.13
C PRO A 130 27.51 2.36 13.54
N CYS A 131 26.58 2.07 12.63
CA CYS A 131 25.40 1.25 12.94
C CYS A 131 25.74 -0.19 13.35
N VAL A 132 26.81 -0.76 12.79
CA VAL A 132 27.25 -2.13 13.08
C VAL A 132 28.22 -2.14 14.26
N VAL A 133 29.15 -1.19 14.29
CA VAL A 133 30.22 -1.16 15.30
C VAL A 133 29.71 -0.68 16.67
N ASN A 134 28.90 0.37 16.69
CA ASN A 134 28.38 0.97 17.93
C ASN A 134 26.94 0.54 18.25
N GLY A 135 26.29 -0.17 17.33
CA GLY A 135 24.87 -0.50 17.38
C GLY A 135 23.98 0.64 16.88
N SER A 136 22.67 0.37 16.77
CA SER A 136 21.68 1.37 16.31
C SER A 136 21.45 2.44 17.40
N PRO A 137 21.72 3.74 17.12
CA PRO A 137 21.33 4.84 18.00
C PRO A 137 19.86 5.26 17.84
N CYS A 138 19.13 4.64 16.90
CA CYS A 138 17.77 5.04 16.55
C CYS A 138 16.75 4.64 17.61
N GLN A 139 15.88 5.58 17.98
CA GLN A 139 14.80 5.37 18.92
C GLN A 139 13.51 4.92 18.21
N HIS A 140 12.53 4.47 19.00
CA HIS A 140 11.16 4.15 18.55
C HIS A 140 11.06 3.18 17.36
N GLY A 141 12.04 2.28 17.20
CA GLY A 141 12.07 1.31 16.10
C GLY A 141 12.60 1.88 14.78
N GLY A 142 13.30 3.01 14.79
CA GLY A 142 14.02 3.52 13.62
C GLY A 142 15.08 2.57 13.12
N THR A 143 15.27 2.53 11.79
CA THR A 143 16.30 1.72 11.15
C THR A 143 17.57 2.54 10.96
N CYS A 144 18.68 2.07 11.52
CA CYS A 144 19.98 2.73 11.37
C CYS A 144 20.53 2.52 9.96
N VAL A 145 21.01 3.60 9.36
CA VAL A 145 21.71 3.58 8.07
C VAL A 145 23.04 4.31 8.21
N ASP A 146 24.09 3.70 7.67
CA ASP A 146 25.42 4.32 7.62
C ASP A 146 25.42 5.34 6.48
N ASP A 147 25.79 6.59 6.74
CA ASP A 147 25.89 7.60 5.69
C ASP A 147 27.11 7.35 4.79
N GLU A 148 26.88 7.19 3.47
CA GLU A 148 27.89 6.85 2.45
C GLU A 148 28.90 7.99 2.14
N GLY A 149 29.34 8.75 3.14
CA GLY A 149 30.31 9.83 2.96
C GLY A 149 31.03 10.31 4.22
N GLN A 150 30.58 9.90 5.40
CA GLN A 150 31.23 10.23 6.68
C GLN A 150 31.21 9.00 7.57
N ALA A 151 32.35 8.32 7.70
CA ALA A 151 32.51 7.08 8.47
C ALA A 151 32.13 7.20 9.97
N SER A 152 31.84 8.41 10.45
CA SER A 152 31.43 8.71 11.82
C SER A 152 29.97 9.15 11.96
N HIS A 153 29.18 9.21 10.88
CA HIS A 153 27.78 9.65 10.94
C HIS A 153 26.84 8.47 10.68
N ALA A 154 25.99 8.16 11.66
CA ALA A 154 24.85 7.28 11.51
C ALA A 154 23.60 8.15 11.38
N SER A 155 22.73 7.84 10.42
CA SER A 155 21.40 8.44 10.32
C SER A 155 20.32 7.38 10.50
N CYS A 156 19.10 7.82 10.82
CA CYS A 156 17.99 6.93 11.12
C CYS A 156 16.82 7.14 10.15
N LEU A 157 16.32 6.04 9.60
CA LEU A 157 15.04 6.01 8.91
C LEU A 157 13.93 5.86 9.95
N CYS A 158 13.17 6.94 10.16
CA CYS A 158 12.15 7.00 11.20
C CYS A 158 10.81 6.41 10.76
N PRO A 159 10.13 5.65 11.64
CA PRO A 159 8.77 5.20 11.39
C PRO A 159 7.79 6.38 11.37
N PRO A 160 6.59 6.22 10.79
CA PRO A 160 5.56 7.26 10.77
C PRO A 160 5.28 7.80 12.17
N GLY A 161 5.22 9.13 12.31
CA GLY A 161 5.01 9.79 13.60
C GLY A 161 6.27 10.07 14.40
N PHE A 162 7.45 9.76 13.86
CA PHE A 162 8.74 10.09 14.46
C PHE A 162 9.60 10.86 13.47
N SER A 163 10.44 11.74 13.99
CA SER A 163 11.35 12.61 13.24
C SER A 163 12.59 12.93 14.08
N GLY A 164 13.51 13.71 13.53
CA GLY A 164 14.83 13.95 14.12
C GLY A 164 15.89 12.99 13.58
N ASN A 165 17.16 13.24 13.92
CA ASN A 165 18.28 12.46 13.37
C ASN A 165 18.31 11.02 13.91
N PHE A 166 17.75 10.80 15.11
CA PHE A 166 17.70 9.52 15.80
C PHE A 166 16.26 9.08 16.12
N CYS A 167 15.27 9.65 15.44
CA CYS A 167 13.84 9.38 15.65
C CYS A 167 13.38 9.68 17.10
N GLU A 168 14.07 10.63 17.74
CA GLU A 168 13.82 11.06 19.11
C GLU A 168 12.60 12.00 19.21
N ILE A 169 12.23 12.65 18.09
CA ILE A 169 11.12 13.60 18.06
C ILE A 169 9.85 12.85 17.70
N VAL A 170 8.93 12.71 18.65
CA VAL A 170 7.57 12.28 18.35
C VAL A 170 6.88 13.41 17.59
N ALA A 171 6.69 13.22 16.29
CA ALA A 171 6.01 14.18 15.45
C ALA A 171 4.54 14.22 15.86
N ASN A 172 4.18 15.28 16.60
CA ASN A 172 2.79 15.48 17.00
C ASN A 172 1.96 15.81 15.76
N SER A 173 1.16 14.84 15.32
CA SER A 173 0.30 14.96 14.14
C SER A 173 -0.76 16.07 14.27
N CYS A 174 -0.94 16.64 15.47
CA CYS A 174 -1.79 17.81 15.73
C CYS A 174 -1.07 19.16 15.62
N THR A 175 0.18 19.21 15.15
CA THR A 175 0.93 20.47 14.99
C THR A 175 1.49 20.60 13.57
N PRO A 176 0.97 21.53 12.74
CA PRO A 176 -0.17 22.42 13.00
C PRO A 176 -1.50 21.64 13.13
N ASN A 177 -2.49 22.18 13.86
CA ASN A 177 -3.75 21.49 14.12
C ASN A 177 -4.51 21.21 12.80
N PRO A 178 -4.65 19.93 12.39
CA PRO A 178 -5.32 19.57 11.14
C PRO A 178 -6.86 19.58 11.26
N CYS A 179 -7.40 19.74 12.47
CA CYS A 179 -8.84 19.79 12.71
C CYS A 179 -9.38 21.20 12.52
N GLU A 180 -10.18 21.40 11.47
CA GLU A 180 -10.87 22.65 11.19
C GLU A 180 -12.12 22.83 12.07
N ASN A 181 -12.74 24.02 11.97
CA ASN A 181 -14.00 24.35 12.64
C ASN A 181 -14.01 24.09 14.16
N GLN A 182 -12.86 24.29 14.83
CA GLN A 182 -12.68 24.06 16.27
C GLN A 182 -12.79 22.58 16.68
N GLY A 183 -12.49 21.65 15.75
CA GLY A 183 -12.32 20.25 16.09
C GLY A 183 -11.18 20.02 17.08
N ILE A 184 -11.38 19.07 18.00
CA ILE A 184 -10.36 18.72 19.01
C ILE A 184 -9.48 17.63 18.42
N CYS A 185 -8.20 17.95 18.22
CA CYS A 185 -7.22 17.00 17.72
C CYS A 185 -6.67 16.09 18.83
N THR A 186 -6.54 14.81 18.52
CA THR A 186 -5.81 13.83 19.32
C THR A 186 -4.79 13.14 18.43
N ASP A 187 -3.52 13.21 18.81
CA ASP A 187 -2.44 12.49 18.14
C ASP A 187 -2.54 11.00 18.49
N ILE A 188 -2.41 10.15 17.48
CA ILE A 188 -2.52 8.69 17.63
C ILE A 188 -1.23 7.97 17.18
N GLY A 189 -0.13 8.72 17.01
CA GLY A 189 1.19 8.17 16.66
C GLY A 189 1.29 7.88 15.16
N GLY A 190 1.80 8.86 14.41
CA GLY A 190 1.93 8.78 12.95
C GLY A 190 0.65 9.07 12.17
N ASP A 191 -0.46 9.29 12.88
CA ASP A 191 -1.71 9.80 12.33
C ASP A 191 -2.42 10.65 13.40
N PHE A 192 -3.48 11.36 13.01
CA PHE A 192 -4.31 12.16 13.91
C PHE A 192 -5.78 11.75 13.83
N ARG A 193 -6.52 12.06 14.90
CA ARG A 193 -7.97 11.92 14.95
C ARG A 193 -8.60 13.22 15.41
N CYS A 194 -9.56 13.73 14.63
CA CYS A 194 -10.35 14.90 14.99
C CYS A 194 -11.68 14.48 15.60
N ARG A 195 -11.99 15.04 16.77
CA ARG A 195 -13.36 15.01 17.32
C ARG A 195 -14.11 16.24 16.84
N CYS A 196 -15.02 16.06 15.89
CA CYS A 196 -15.73 17.16 15.25
C CYS A 196 -16.85 17.74 16.13
N PRO A 197 -17.06 19.06 16.09
CA PRO A 197 -18.24 19.69 16.68
C PRO A 197 -19.51 19.30 15.90
N ALA A 198 -20.66 19.50 16.55
CA ALA A 198 -21.95 19.19 15.94
C ALA A 198 -22.14 19.94 14.61
N GLY A 199 -22.58 19.22 13.57
CA GLY A 199 -22.77 19.80 12.23
C GLY A 199 -21.55 19.69 11.30
N PHE A 200 -20.43 19.11 11.73
CA PHE A 200 -19.27 18.80 10.88
C PHE A 200 -18.95 17.31 10.87
N VAL A 201 -18.43 16.83 9.74
CA VAL A 201 -18.04 15.43 9.45
C VAL A 201 -16.71 15.43 8.71
N ASP A 202 -16.18 14.22 8.41
CA ASP A 202 -14.87 13.92 7.82
C ASP A 202 -13.70 13.86 8.82
N LYS A 203 -12.49 13.53 8.33
CA LYS A 203 -11.29 13.32 9.17
C LYS A 203 -10.76 14.64 9.75
N THR A 204 -11.02 15.77 9.10
CA THR A 204 -10.49 17.10 9.46
C THR A 204 -11.60 18.06 9.92
N CYS A 205 -12.85 17.61 10.04
CA CYS A 205 -14.03 18.41 10.38
C CYS A 205 -14.27 19.58 9.42
N SER A 206 -13.85 19.44 8.16
CA SER A 206 -13.96 20.52 7.16
C SER A 206 -15.36 20.57 6.55
N ARG A 207 -15.98 19.40 6.36
CA ARG A 207 -17.27 19.28 5.69
C ARG A 207 -18.45 19.42 6.65
N ALA A 208 -19.36 20.33 6.33
CA ALA A 208 -20.63 20.46 7.04
C ALA A 208 -21.56 19.25 6.74
N VAL A 209 -22.29 18.80 7.76
CA VAL A 209 -23.35 17.80 7.63
C VAL A 209 -24.51 18.40 6.84
N THR A 210 -24.72 17.90 5.62
CA THR A 210 -25.90 18.20 4.80
C THR A 210 -26.80 16.97 4.78
N THR A 211 -27.75 16.92 5.71
CA THR A 211 -28.68 15.79 5.87
C THR A 211 -29.70 15.67 4.73
N CYS A 212 -30.01 16.76 4.04
CA CYS A 212 -30.99 16.74 2.94
C CYS A 212 -30.47 16.20 1.59
N THR A 213 -29.17 15.98 1.42
CA THR A 213 -28.61 15.44 0.16
C THR A 213 -28.80 13.94 0.00
N ALA A 214 -29.11 13.24 1.09
CA ALA A 214 -29.35 11.80 1.09
C ALA A 214 -30.83 11.44 0.89
N ASP A 215 -31.67 12.41 0.49
CA ASP A 215 -33.13 12.30 0.36
C ASP A 215 -33.79 11.49 1.50
N PRO A 216 -33.57 11.85 2.78
CA PRO A 216 -34.11 11.09 3.91
C PRO A 216 -35.64 11.16 4.01
N CYS A 217 -36.28 12.09 3.29
CA CYS A 217 -37.72 12.29 3.32
C CYS A 217 -38.44 11.39 2.31
N LEU A 218 -39.08 10.34 2.80
CA LEU A 218 -39.89 9.42 1.99
C LEU A 218 -41.21 10.07 1.52
N ASN A 219 -41.87 9.48 0.52
CA ASN A 219 -43.17 9.89 -0.02
C ASN A 219 -43.23 11.31 -0.63
N GLY A 220 -42.12 11.79 -1.21
CA GLY A 220 -42.07 13.11 -1.87
C GLY A 220 -42.12 14.28 -0.88
N GLY A 221 -41.76 14.06 0.39
CA GLY A 221 -41.61 15.11 1.39
C GLY A 221 -40.48 16.07 1.05
N THR A 222 -40.69 17.36 1.34
CA THR A 222 -39.65 18.39 1.22
C THR A 222 -38.75 18.35 2.46
N CYS A 223 -37.44 18.32 2.25
CA CYS A 223 -36.44 18.32 3.34
C CYS A 223 -35.98 19.74 3.67
N LEU A 224 -36.01 20.11 4.94
CA LEU A 224 -35.35 21.29 5.47
C LEU A 224 -34.18 20.90 6.38
N GLN A 225 -33.03 21.51 6.13
CA GLN A 225 -31.82 21.34 6.91
C GLN A 225 -31.96 22.09 8.24
N HIS A 226 -31.91 21.37 9.37
CA HIS A 226 -31.86 21.98 10.70
C HIS A 226 -30.40 22.11 11.16
N THR A 227 -30.08 23.19 11.89
CA THR A 227 -28.71 23.57 12.30
C THR A 227 -28.03 22.58 13.26
N GLN A 228 -28.78 21.62 13.82
CA GLN A 228 -28.25 20.56 14.70
C GLN A 228 -27.98 19.23 13.98
N GLY A 229 -27.94 19.20 12.66
CA GLY A 229 -27.71 17.97 11.90
C GLY A 229 -28.92 17.02 11.88
N GLN A 230 -30.13 17.54 12.13
CA GLN A 230 -31.39 16.84 11.90
C GLN A 230 -32.03 17.31 10.58
N ALA A 231 -32.68 16.38 9.87
CA ALA A 231 -33.55 16.70 8.73
C ALA A 231 -34.99 16.84 9.23
N ILE A 232 -35.66 17.93 8.84
CA ILE A 232 -37.10 18.11 9.05
C ILE A 232 -37.81 17.81 7.73
N CYS A 233 -38.71 16.83 7.75
CA CYS A 233 -39.49 16.43 6.58
C CYS A 233 -40.93 16.88 6.72
N PHE A 234 -41.50 17.51 5.68
CA PHE A 234 -42.91 17.87 5.63
C PHE A 234 -43.46 17.72 4.22
N THR A 235 -44.78 17.60 4.10
CA THR A 235 -45.50 17.61 2.82
C THR A 235 -46.30 18.90 2.71
N ILE A 236 -46.46 19.42 1.49
CA ILE A 236 -47.29 20.62 1.24
C ILE A 236 -48.72 20.39 1.74
N LEU A 237 -49.25 19.18 1.53
CA LEU A 237 -50.55 18.76 2.05
C LEU A 237 -50.60 18.81 3.58
N GLY A 238 -49.58 18.30 4.28
CA GLY A 238 -49.52 18.32 5.74
C GLY A 238 -49.42 19.72 6.34
N VAL A 239 -48.74 20.66 5.67
CA VAL A 239 -48.69 22.06 6.12
C VAL A 239 -50.05 22.74 5.90
N LEU A 240 -50.69 22.51 4.76
CA LEU A 240 -52.02 23.06 4.47
C LEU A 240 -53.08 22.53 5.44
N THR A 241 -53.09 21.23 5.73
CA THR A 241 -54.03 20.65 6.72
C THR A 241 -53.78 21.21 8.11
N SER A 242 -52.51 21.38 8.52
CA SER A 242 -52.18 21.96 9.83
C SER A 242 -52.63 23.41 9.95
N LEU A 243 -52.48 24.21 8.89
CA LEU A 243 -52.97 25.60 8.86
C LEU A 243 -54.49 25.68 8.89
N VAL A 244 -55.18 24.80 8.18
CA VAL A 244 -56.66 24.71 8.22
C VAL A 244 -57.13 24.33 9.62
N VAL A 245 -56.50 23.34 10.27
CA VAL A 245 -56.84 22.92 11.64
C VAL A 245 -56.58 24.05 12.64
N LEU A 246 -55.45 24.74 12.55
CA LEU A 246 -55.16 25.89 13.41
C LEU A 246 -56.14 27.05 13.16
N GLY A 247 -56.50 27.29 11.90
CA GLY A 247 -57.49 28.30 11.53
C GLY A 247 -58.89 27.98 12.05
N THR A 248 -59.36 26.74 11.89
CA THR A 248 -60.68 26.31 12.40
C THR A 248 -60.72 26.32 13.91
N MET A 249 -59.66 25.87 14.60
CA MET A 249 -59.56 25.97 16.05
C MET A 249 -59.57 27.43 16.53
N GLY A 250 -58.88 28.33 15.84
CA GLY A 250 -58.91 29.77 16.12
C GLY A 250 -60.31 30.37 15.96
N ILE A 251 -61.03 30.00 14.90
CA ILE A 251 -62.42 30.44 14.67
C ILE A 251 -63.36 29.90 15.74
N VAL A 252 -63.24 28.62 16.13
CA VAL A 252 -64.02 28.03 17.22
C VAL A 252 -63.77 28.77 18.54
N PHE A 253 -62.51 29.14 18.80
CA PHE A 253 -62.14 29.91 20.00
C PHE A 253 -62.74 31.32 19.99
N LEU A 254 -62.68 32.01 18.85
CA LEU A 254 -63.29 33.33 18.68
C LEU A 254 -64.82 33.28 18.85
N ASN A 255 -65.48 32.27 18.28
CA ASN A 255 -66.92 32.07 18.43
C ASN A 255 -67.32 31.76 19.89
N LYS A 256 -66.53 30.96 20.61
CA LYS A 256 -66.72 30.71 22.05
C LYS A 256 -66.51 31.98 22.88
N CYS A 257 -65.53 32.82 22.51
CA CYS A 257 -65.29 34.12 23.13
C CYS A 257 -66.46 35.10 22.92
N GLU A 258 -67.00 35.21 21.71
CA GLU A 258 -68.16 36.06 21.43
C GLU A 258 -69.39 35.62 22.24
N ALA A 259 -69.65 34.31 22.30
CA ALA A 259 -70.73 33.75 23.11
C ALA A 259 -70.55 34.07 24.61
N TRP A 260 -69.32 33.99 25.12
CA TRP A 260 -69.00 34.31 26.51
C TRP A 260 -69.15 35.81 26.82
N VAL A 261 -68.71 36.69 25.93
CA VAL A 261 -68.88 38.15 26.05
C VAL A 261 -70.36 38.55 25.99
N SER A 262 -71.16 37.89 25.14
CA SER A 262 -72.61 38.09 25.07
C SER A 262 -73.31 37.71 26.38
N ASN A 263 -72.94 36.55 26.94
CA ASN A 263 -73.46 36.08 28.23
C ASN A 263 -73.09 37.03 29.39
N LEU A 264 -71.86 37.56 29.41
CA LEU A 264 -71.45 38.59 30.38
C LEU A 264 -72.25 39.89 30.25
N ARG A 265 -72.53 40.36 29.02
CA ARG A 265 -73.38 41.55 28.81
C ARG A 265 -74.81 41.31 29.28
N TYR A 266 -75.36 40.12 29.02
CA TYR A 266 -76.68 39.71 29.51
C TYR A 266 -76.75 39.74 31.05
N HIS A 267 -75.77 39.15 31.74
CA HIS A 267 -75.71 39.19 33.21
C HIS A 267 -75.48 40.60 33.79
N ARG A 268 -74.68 41.46 33.13
CA ARG A 268 -74.55 42.88 33.51
C ARG A 268 -75.87 43.65 33.34
N GLY A 269 -76.63 43.37 32.29
CA GLY A 269 -77.96 43.94 32.05
C GLY A 269 -78.96 43.56 33.15
N LEU A 270 -78.94 42.29 33.58
CA LEU A 270 -79.76 41.81 34.70
C LEU A 270 -79.36 42.45 36.03
N ARG A 271 -78.07 42.67 36.31
CA ARG A 271 -77.62 43.41 37.52
C ARG A 271 -78.08 44.87 37.52
N LYS A 272 -78.04 45.56 36.37
CA LYS A 272 -78.53 46.94 36.26
C LYS A 272 -80.06 47.02 36.45
N LYS A 273 -80.85 46.08 35.93
CA LYS A 273 -82.30 46.03 36.17
C LYS A 273 -82.67 45.70 37.63
N LYS A 274 -81.92 44.83 38.31
CA LYS A 274 -82.14 44.56 39.75
C LYS A 274 -81.88 45.77 40.66
N ASN A 275 -80.90 46.61 40.33
CA ASN A 275 -80.60 47.82 41.13
C ASN A 275 -81.60 48.96 40.94
N VAL A 276 -82.41 48.96 39.87
CA VAL A 276 -83.43 50.02 39.60
C VAL A 276 -84.78 49.70 40.25
N LEU A 277 -84.99 48.47 40.74
CA LEU A 277 -86.24 48.03 41.38
C LEU A 277 -86.22 48.10 42.92
N LEU A 278 -85.14 48.62 43.52
CA LEU A 278 -85.00 48.76 44.98
C LEU A 278 -84.75 50.24 45.35
N GLN A 279 -85.74 51.10 45.09
CA GLN A 279 -85.78 52.42 45.73
C GLN A 279 -87.22 52.96 45.80
N TYR A 280 -87.62 53.35 47.03
CA TYR A 280 -88.81 54.16 47.41
C TYR A 280 -90.13 53.37 47.63
N HIS A 281 -90.91 53.44 48.73
CA HIS A 281 -91.27 54.44 49.77
C HIS A 281 -91.52 53.73 51.14
N SER A 282 -91.10 54.23 52.32
CA SER A 282 -91.75 55.19 53.26
C SER A 282 -93.12 54.77 53.87
N GLY A 283 -93.13 54.43 55.17
CA GLY A 283 -94.31 54.53 56.04
C GLY A 283 -94.75 53.23 56.73
N GLU A 284 -94.54 53.19 58.05
CA GLU A 284 -95.24 52.44 59.13
C GLU A 284 -95.57 50.94 58.95
N ASP A 285 -94.99 50.14 59.86
CA ASP A 285 -95.32 48.75 60.25
C ASP A 285 -95.76 47.78 59.16
N LEU A 286 -94.83 46.97 58.65
CA LEU A 286 -95.10 45.55 58.41
C LEU A 286 -93.79 44.75 58.29
N ALA A 287 -93.72 43.65 59.04
CA ALA A 287 -92.62 42.70 59.03
C ALA A 287 -92.34 42.17 57.61
N VAL A 288 -91.08 42.23 57.18
CA VAL A 288 -90.62 41.51 55.99
C VAL A 288 -89.80 40.31 56.45
N SER A 289 -90.46 39.17 56.50
CA SER A 289 -89.81 37.86 56.62
C SER A 289 -89.13 37.54 55.29
N ILE A 290 -87.80 37.55 55.25
CA ILE A 290 -87.04 36.95 54.15
C ILE A 290 -86.72 35.52 54.59
N VAL A 291 -87.54 34.60 54.09
CA VAL A 291 -87.32 33.15 54.22
C VAL A 291 -86.12 32.78 53.34
N PHE A 292 -85.05 32.30 53.97
CA PHE A 292 -83.99 31.56 53.29
C PHE A 292 -84.44 30.10 53.13
N PRO A 293 -84.52 29.53 51.92
CA PRO A 293 -84.47 28.09 51.78
C PRO A 293 -83.01 27.65 51.77
N ASP A 294 -82.69 26.82 52.76
CA ASP A 294 -81.48 26.01 52.85
C ASP A 294 -81.27 25.17 51.58
N LYS A 295 -79.98 24.94 51.29
CA LYS A 295 -79.33 23.89 50.47
C LYS A 295 -80.24 22.98 49.62
N VAL A 296 -79.87 22.73 48.35
CA VAL A 296 -79.56 21.37 47.84
C VAL A 296 -78.92 21.42 46.43
N ASP A 297 -77.84 20.63 46.36
CA ASP A 297 -77.05 19.96 45.33
C ASP A 297 -76.93 20.32 43.83
N MET A 298 -75.65 20.19 43.45
CA MET A 298 -75.11 19.87 42.13
C MET A 298 -75.39 18.40 41.76
N ALA A 299 -76.37 18.16 40.89
CA ALA A 299 -76.34 17.07 39.91
C ALA A 299 -77.57 17.20 39.00
N THR A 300 -77.38 16.82 37.73
CA THR A 300 -78.42 16.58 36.71
C THR A 300 -78.95 17.82 35.99
N PHE A 301 -78.30 18.19 34.89
CA PHE A 301 -78.96 18.30 33.57
C PHE A 301 -77.87 18.24 32.50
N SER A 302 -77.34 17.03 32.33
CA SER A 302 -76.73 16.58 31.08
C SER A 302 -77.82 15.83 30.32
N LYS A 303 -77.82 15.97 28.99
CA LYS A 303 -78.69 15.37 27.96
C LYS A 303 -79.89 16.19 27.49
N GLU A 304 -79.63 17.00 26.48
CA GLU A 304 -80.33 17.09 25.18
C GLU A 304 -79.40 17.94 24.30
N ALA A 305 -78.89 17.56 23.13
CA ALA A 305 -79.11 16.41 22.27
C ALA A 305 -77.79 16.19 21.46
N GLY A 306 -77.45 14.93 21.19
CA GLY A 306 -76.36 14.53 20.31
C GLY A 306 -76.83 14.22 18.88
N GLY A 307 -75.86 13.96 17.99
CA GLY A 307 -76.00 13.55 16.59
C GLY A 307 -75.69 14.72 15.64
N GLU A 308 -74.81 14.64 14.64
CA GLU A 308 -74.44 13.52 13.77
C GLU A 308 -73.11 13.80 13.04
N GLU A 309 -72.49 12.74 12.51
CA GLU A 309 -71.20 12.65 11.82
C GLU A 309 -71.06 13.49 10.53
N ILE A 310 -69.87 14.05 10.29
CA ILE A 310 -68.88 13.81 9.20
C ILE A 310 -67.72 14.79 9.40
#